data_AF-A0AAV3TAY2-F1
#
_entry.id   AF-A0AAV3TAY2-F1
#
_cell.length_a   1.000
_cell.length_b   1.000
_cell.length_c   1.000
_cell.angle_alpha   90.00
_cell.angle_beta   90.00
_cell.angle_gamma   90.00
#
_symmetry.space_group_name_H-M   'P 1'
#
loop_
_entity.id
_entity.type
_entity.pdbx_description
1 polymer ?
#
loop_
_entity_poly.entity_id
_entity_poly.type
_entity_poly.pdbx_seq_one_letter_code
_entity_poly.pdbx_strand_id
1 'polypeptide(L)'
;MNNLLSRGLPSKRRQRQLSYFMEISLVGLLFVGLERGSVGVIVNAGMCLAVTQLPPILERDYDLPMDPRLTLWITSAAFLHGVGVVGIPGVTEGNFYSGVPVVSEYWDHITHALSSSVVAAAGYATARAVDQHSEKVFLPPKFMGVIILLFVLAFAVVWELLEFGIGVAATEFGTASVLTQYGVYDTLKDVLYNSVGAVIVAVWGGVYLNDISDAIAERLGLN
;
A
#
# COMPACT_ATOMS: atom_id res chain seq x y z
N MET A 1 -7.59 16.90 -21.39
CA MET A 1 -6.15 16.93 -21.76
C MET A 1 -5.57 15.51 -21.57
N ASN A 2 -6.10 14.50 -22.29
CA ASN A 2 -6.10 13.10 -21.83
C ASN A 2 -5.22 12.12 -22.65
N ASN A 3 -4.30 12.60 -23.49
CA ASN A 3 -3.65 11.72 -24.49
C ASN A 3 -2.17 11.41 -24.29
N LEU A 4 -1.47 12.04 -23.34
CA LEU A 4 -0.04 11.76 -23.12
C LEU A 4 0.19 10.63 -22.11
N LEU A 5 -0.66 10.49 -21.09
CA LEU A 5 -0.53 9.45 -20.06
C LEU A 5 -1.24 8.12 -20.43
N SER A 6 -2.16 8.13 -21.41
CA SER A 6 -2.87 6.94 -21.87
C SER A 6 -2.06 6.06 -22.83
N ARG A 7 -0.98 6.59 -23.42
CA ARG A 7 -0.16 5.91 -24.42
C ARG A 7 0.81 4.86 -23.88
N GLY A 8 1.09 4.86 -22.57
CA GLY A 8 2.02 3.92 -21.94
C GLY A 8 1.37 2.82 -21.10
N LEU A 9 0.08 2.93 -20.78
CA LEU A 9 -0.59 2.00 -19.86
C LEU A 9 -1.23 0.82 -20.61
N PRO A 10 -1.20 -0.41 -20.04
CA PRO A 10 -1.91 -1.54 -20.60
C PRO A 10 -3.42 -1.26 -20.72
N SER A 11 -4.12 -1.98 -21.61
CA SER A 11 -5.58 -1.87 -21.71
C SER A 11 -6.27 -2.20 -20.38
N LYS A 12 -7.47 -1.66 -20.12
CA LYS A 12 -8.24 -1.95 -18.89
C LYS A 12 -8.37 -3.45 -18.61
N ARG A 13 -8.54 -4.26 -19.67
CA ARG A 13 -8.55 -5.73 -19.57
C ARG A 13 -7.22 -6.29 -19.06
N ARG A 14 -6.08 -5.81 -19.60
CA ARG A 14 -4.74 -6.24 -19.15
C ARG A 14 -4.47 -5.81 -17.72
N GLN A 15 -4.88 -4.62 -17.31
CA GLN A 15 -4.73 -4.16 -15.92
C GLN A 15 -5.45 -5.11 -14.95
N ARG A 16 -6.72 -5.46 -15.24
CA ARG A 16 -7.45 -6.46 -14.45
C ARG A 16 -6.78 -7.83 -14.44
N GLN A 17 -6.30 -8.30 -15.59
CA GLN A 17 -5.58 -9.58 -15.69
C GLN A 17 -4.31 -9.59 -14.84
N LEU A 18 -3.55 -8.48 -14.81
CA LEU A 18 -2.36 -8.34 -13.96
C LEU A 18 -2.73 -8.36 -12.47
N SER A 19 -3.77 -7.64 -12.05
CA SER A 19 -4.26 -7.69 -10.66
C SER A 19 -4.64 -9.10 -10.24
N TYR A 20 -5.41 -9.83 -11.05
CA TYR A 20 -5.76 -11.22 -10.74
C TYR A 20 -4.55 -12.15 -10.71
N PHE A 21 -3.59 -11.95 -11.62
CA PHE A 21 -2.36 -12.73 -11.60
C PHE A 21 -1.58 -12.52 -10.29
N MET A 22 -1.44 -11.27 -9.83
CA MET A 22 -0.79 -10.94 -8.57
C MET A 22 -1.53 -11.54 -7.37
N GLU A 23 -2.86 -11.45 -7.35
CA GLU A 23 -3.69 -12.04 -6.30
C GLU A 23 -3.56 -13.56 -6.24
N ILE A 24 -3.66 -14.26 -7.39
CA ILE A 24 -3.43 -15.71 -7.48
C ILE A 24 -2.02 -16.07 -7.00
N SER A 25 -1.02 -15.24 -7.32
CA SER A 25 0.34 -15.45 -6.85
C SER A 25 0.45 -15.31 -5.33
N LEU A 26 -0.24 -14.35 -4.72
CA LEU A 26 -0.32 -14.21 -3.25
C LEU A 26 -1.01 -15.43 -2.60
N VAL A 27 -2.05 -15.98 -3.23
CA VAL A 27 -2.65 -17.25 -2.78
C VAL A 27 -1.62 -18.39 -2.85
N GLY A 28 -0.81 -18.43 -3.91
CA GLY A 28 0.32 -19.35 -4.01
C GLY A 28 1.32 -19.18 -2.87
N LEU A 29 1.71 -17.95 -2.53
CA LEU A 29 2.62 -17.65 -1.41
C LEU A 29 2.01 -18.05 -0.06
N LEU A 30 0.70 -17.89 0.12
CA LEU A 30 -0.01 -18.37 1.32
C LEU A 30 0.12 -19.89 1.45
N PHE A 31 -0.06 -20.64 0.37
CA PHE A 31 0.15 -22.10 0.36
C PHE A 31 1.60 -22.48 0.65
N VAL A 32 2.57 -21.75 0.10
CA VAL A 32 4.00 -21.93 0.43
C VAL A 32 4.25 -21.70 1.92
N GLY A 33 3.61 -20.68 2.51
CA GLY A 33 3.66 -20.44 3.96
C GLY A 33 3.11 -21.60 4.77
N LEU A 34 1.96 -22.15 4.36
CA LEU A 34 1.33 -23.31 5.00
C LEU A 34 2.19 -24.57 4.88
N GLU A 35 2.72 -24.86 3.69
CA GLU A 35 3.60 -26.01 3.43
C GLU A 35 4.87 -25.94 4.29
N ARG A 36 5.46 -24.74 4.41
CA ARG A 36 6.70 -24.52 5.18
C ARG A 36 6.44 -24.35 6.68
N GLY A 37 5.18 -24.30 7.12
CA GLY A 37 4.81 -23.98 8.51
C GLY A 37 5.25 -22.58 8.96
N SER A 38 5.46 -21.65 8.03
CA SER A 38 5.96 -20.31 8.33
C SER A 38 4.79 -19.37 8.67
N VAL A 39 4.55 -19.17 9.97
CA VAL A 39 3.52 -18.24 10.46
C VAL A 39 3.71 -16.83 9.90
N GLY A 40 4.96 -16.37 9.82
CA GLY A 40 5.29 -15.06 9.25
C GLY A 40 4.80 -14.91 7.81
N VAL A 41 5.11 -15.89 6.95
CA VAL A 41 4.65 -15.88 5.55
C VAL A 41 3.13 -15.97 5.45
N ILE A 42 2.49 -16.83 6.26
CA ILE A 42 1.04 -17.01 6.26
C ILE A 42 0.33 -15.69 6.59
N VAL A 43 0.75 -15.02 7.66
CA VAL A 43 0.11 -13.78 8.12
C VAL A 43 0.34 -12.66 7.11
N ASN A 44 1.55 -12.50 6.57
CA ASN A 44 1.84 -11.46 5.57
C ASN A 44 1.07 -11.70 4.27
N ALA A 45 1.09 -12.92 3.73
CA ALA A 45 0.32 -13.26 2.53
C ALA A 45 -1.18 -13.05 2.75
N GLY A 46 -1.69 -13.41 3.93
CA GLY A 46 -3.08 -13.14 4.33
C GLY A 46 -3.41 -11.65 4.38
N MET A 47 -2.53 -10.82 4.96
CA MET A 47 -2.68 -9.37 5.01
C MET A 47 -2.67 -8.76 3.60
N CYS A 48 -1.72 -9.16 2.75
CA CYS A 48 -1.66 -8.71 1.36
C CYS A 48 -2.93 -9.08 0.60
N LEU A 49 -3.44 -10.31 0.76
CA LEU A 49 -4.71 -10.74 0.17
C LEU A 49 -5.87 -9.87 0.66
N ALA A 50 -5.96 -9.60 1.96
CA ALA A 50 -6.99 -8.71 2.51
C ALA A 50 -6.93 -7.31 1.87
N VAL A 51 -5.74 -6.74 1.70
CA VAL A 51 -5.54 -5.46 1.00
C VAL A 51 -5.98 -5.54 -0.47
N THR A 52 -5.66 -6.64 -1.18
CA THR A 52 -6.13 -6.83 -2.57
C THR A 52 -7.65 -6.96 -2.70
N GLN A 53 -8.35 -7.35 -1.62
CA GLN A 53 -9.82 -7.39 -1.60
C GLN A 53 -10.46 -6.03 -1.31
N LEU A 54 -9.68 -5.00 -0.94
CA LEU A 54 -10.26 -3.67 -0.68
C LEU A 54 -10.98 -3.11 -1.92
N PRO A 55 -10.39 -3.06 -3.13
CA PRO A 55 -11.11 -2.56 -4.30
C PRO A 55 -12.45 -3.28 -4.58
N PRO A 56 -12.54 -4.63 -4.69
CA PRO A 56 -13.82 -5.27 -4.95
C PRO A 56 -14.84 -5.09 -3.82
N ILE A 57 -14.42 -5.00 -2.55
CA ILE A 57 -15.32 -4.70 -1.43
C ILE A 57 -15.85 -3.27 -1.52
N LEU A 58 -14.97 -2.29 -1.77
CA LEU A 58 -15.37 -0.88 -1.90
C LEU A 58 -16.29 -0.66 -3.11
N GLU A 59 -16.04 -1.35 -4.22
CA GLU A 59 -16.90 -1.31 -5.42
C GLU A 59 -18.26 -1.99 -5.16
N ARG A 60 -18.27 -3.18 -4.55
CA ARG A 60 -19.51 -3.96 -4.36
C ARG A 60 -20.40 -3.47 -3.22
N ASP A 61 -19.80 -3.17 -2.05
CA ASP A 61 -20.54 -2.93 -0.82
C ASP A 61 -20.75 -1.43 -0.55
N TYR A 62 -19.88 -0.57 -1.10
CA TYR A 62 -19.92 0.87 -0.90
C TYR A 62 -20.18 1.65 -2.20
N ASP A 63 -20.29 0.98 -3.35
CA ASP A 63 -20.50 1.58 -4.69
C ASP A 63 -19.45 2.66 -5.02
N LEU A 64 -18.24 2.52 -4.48
CA LEU A 64 -17.15 3.44 -4.76
C LEU A 64 -16.53 3.08 -6.13
N PRO A 65 -16.28 4.07 -7.01
CA PRO A 65 -15.78 3.79 -8.35
C PRO A 65 -14.33 3.30 -8.30
N MET A 66 -14.11 2.02 -8.57
CA MET A 66 -12.77 1.43 -8.62
C MET A 66 -12.27 1.27 -10.05
N ASP A 67 -11.58 2.28 -10.59
CA ASP A 67 -10.95 2.13 -11.92
C ASP A 67 -9.87 1.03 -11.86
N PRO A 68 -9.73 0.20 -12.92
CA PRO A 68 -8.69 -0.83 -13.02
C PRO A 68 -7.27 -0.34 -12.72
N ARG A 69 -6.96 0.94 -12.96
CA ARG A 69 -5.64 1.52 -12.62
C ARG A 69 -5.40 1.61 -11.12
N LEU A 70 -6.40 2.05 -10.36
CA LEU A 70 -6.29 2.14 -8.91
C LEU A 70 -6.22 0.75 -8.29
N THR A 71 -7.06 -0.17 -8.79
CA THR A 71 -7.01 -1.57 -8.39
C THR A 71 -5.62 -2.15 -8.66
N LEU A 72 -5.06 -1.92 -9.85
CA LEU A 72 -3.70 -2.34 -10.19
C LEU A 72 -2.64 -1.74 -9.27
N TRP A 73 -2.75 -0.47 -8.91
CA TRP A 73 -1.82 0.20 -8.01
C TRP A 73 -1.85 -0.40 -6.60
N ILE A 74 -3.04 -0.54 -6.00
CA ILE A 74 -3.24 -1.15 -4.66
C ILE A 74 -2.72 -2.59 -4.66
N THR A 75 -3.10 -3.37 -5.66
CA THR A 75 -2.67 -4.78 -5.78
C THR A 75 -1.17 -4.91 -6.01
N SER A 76 -0.53 -3.99 -6.76
CA SER A 76 0.92 -3.99 -6.96
C SER A 76 1.68 -3.72 -5.67
N ALA A 77 1.20 -2.77 -4.84
CA ALA A 77 1.80 -2.48 -3.54
C ALA A 77 1.75 -3.71 -2.62
N ALA A 78 0.57 -4.31 -2.46
CA ALA A 78 0.39 -5.52 -1.64
C ALA A 78 1.20 -6.71 -2.18
N PHE A 79 1.22 -6.91 -3.49
CA PHE A 79 1.95 -8.00 -4.13
C PHE A 79 3.46 -7.89 -3.94
N LEU A 80 4.05 -6.72 -4.21
CA LEU A 80 5.49 -6.53 -4.06
C LEU A 80 5.93 -6.65 -2.61
N HIS A 81 5.14 -6.15 -1.66
CA HIS A 81 5.40 -6.39 -0.24
C HIS A 81 5.37 -7.90 0.10
N GLY A 82 4.30 -8.60 -0.30
CA GLY A 82 4.15 -10.04 -0.02
C GLY A 82 5.24 -10.91 -0.65
N VAL A 83 5.63 -10.63 -1.90
CA VAL A 83 6.79 -11.27 -2.55
C VAL A 83 8.09 -10.96 -1.80
N GLY A 84 8.23 -9.75 -1.27
CA GLY A 84 9.37 -9.36 -0.46
C GLY A 84 9.59 -10.28 0.75
N VAL A 85 8.50 -10.58 1.47
CA VAL A 85 8.52 -11.38 2.72
C VAL A 85 8.89 -12.84 2.49
N VAL A 86 8.59 -13.38 1.31
CA VAL A 86 8.87 -14.79 0.97
C VAL A 86 10.16 -14.96 0.15
N GLY A 87 10.50 -13.97 -0.69
CA GLY A 87 11.40 -14.15 -1.82
C GLY A 87 10.73 -14.95 -2.95
N ILE A 88 11.46 -15.23 -4.04
CA ILE A 88 10.94 -16.07 -5.13
C ILE A 88 11.26 -17.54 -4.80
N PRO A 89 10.25 -18.38 -4.51
CA PRO A 89 10.49 -19.78 -4.15
C PRO A 89 11.26 -20.51 -5.24
N GLY A 90 12.39 -21.14 -4.88
CA GLY A 90 13.24 -21.87 -5.81
C GLY A 90 14.23 -21.03 -6.62
N VAL A 91 14.23 -19.70 -6.44
CA VAL A 91 15.18 -18.78 -7.08
C VAL A 91 16.04 -18.05 -6.03
N THR A 92 15.46 -17.66 -4.90
CA THR A 92 16.21 -17.00 -3.81
C THR A 92 16.45 -17.92 -2.63
N GLU A 93 17.67 -17.88 -2.07
CA GLU A 93 17.97 -18.41 -0.74
C GLU A 93 17.51 -17.39 0.30
N GLY A 94 16.26 -17.53 0.77
CA GLY A 94 15.64 -16.61 1.73
C GLY A 94 14.72 -15.58 1.07
N ASN A 95 14.29 -14.60 1.86
CA ASN A 95 13.37 -13.56 1.43
C ASN A 95 14.11 -12.34 0.85
N PHE A 96 13.41 -11.42 0.18
CA PHE A 96 14.08 -10.25 -0.37
C PHE A 96 14.54 -9.28 0.71
N TYR A 97 13.88 -9.23 1.87
CA TYR A 97 14.27 -8.38 3.01
C TYR A 97 15.49 -8.87 3.82
N SER A 98 16.07 -10.03 3.51
CA SER A 98 17.22 -10.57 4.25
C SER A 98 18.17 -11.46 3.44
N GLY A 99 17.84 -11.79 2.18
CA GLY A 99 18.58 -12.77 1.39
C GLY A 99 19.83 -12.21 0.70
N VAL A 100 19.68 -11.16 -0.11
CA VAL A 100 20.79 -10.53 -0.85
C VAL A 100 20.87 -9.06 -0.43
N PRO A 101 21.96 -8.59 0.20
CA PRO A 101 22.00 -7.25 0.82
C PRO A 101 21.62 -6.10 -0.12
N VAL A 102 22.11 -6.14 -1.37
CA VAL A 102 21.78 -5.13 -2.39
C VAL A 102 20.29 -5.18 -2.75
N VAL A 103 19.73 -6.38 -2.96
CA VAL A 103 18.32 -6.52 -3.32
C VAL A 103 17.42 -6.12 -2.14
N SER A 104 17.82 -6.48 -0.93
CA SER A 104 17.12 -6.16 0.30
C SER A 104 16.99 -4.68 0.54
N GLU A 105 18.09 -3.93 0.43
CA GLU A 105 18.06 -2.49 0.67
C GLU A 105 17.19 -1.76 -0.35
N TYR A 106 17.25 -2.13 -1.64
CA TYR A 106 16.41 -1.46 -2.64
C TYR A 106 14.96 -1.92 -2.61
N TRP A 107 14.70 -3.21 -2.40
CA TRP A 107 13.35 -3.76 -2.42
C TRP A 107 12.50 -3.14 -1.33
N ASP A 108 13.05 -3.12 -0.12
CA ASP A 108 12.38 -2.59 1.05
C ASP A 108 11.92 -1.14 0.83
N HIS A 109 12.87 -0.28 0.50
CA HIS A 109 12.64 1.14 0.24
C HIS A 109 11.64 1.41 -0.89
N ILE A 110 11.69 0.62 -1.97
CA ILE A 110 10.73 0.74 -3.08
C ILE A 110 9.34 0.32 -2.61
N THR A 111 9.23 -0.76 -1.83
CA THR A 111 7.94 -1.21 -1.29
C THR A 111 7.36 -0.21 -0.28
N HIS A 112 8.20 0.46 0.50
CA HIS A 112 7.79 1.57 1.37
C HIS A 112 7.24 2.75 0.57
N ALA A 113 7.99 3.25 -0.42
CA ALA A 113 7.52 4.35 -1.27
C ALA A 113 6.23 4.00 -2.01
N LEU A 114 6.10 2.77 -2.51
CA LEU A 114 4.89 2.34 -3.22
C LEU A 114 3.70 2.18 -2.27
N SER A 115 3.89 1.54 -1.11
CA SER A 115 2.81 1.33 -0.13
C SER A 115 2.35 2.65 0.47
N SER A 116 3.29 3.54 0.80
CA SER A 116 2.96 4.88 1.31
C SER A 116 2.22 5.72 0.28
N SER A 117 2.49 5.53 -1.01
CA SER A 117 1.74 6.22 -2.07
C SER A 117 0.27 5.78 -2.09
N VAL A 118 -0.03 4.51 -1.80
CA VAL A 118 -1.43 4.04 -1.65
C VAL A 118 -2.08 4.64 -0.40
N VAL A 119 -1.36 4.69 0.73
CA VAL A 119 -1.83 5.36 1.96
C VAL A 119 -2.09 6.85 1.71
N ALA A 120 -1.19 7.52 0.98
CA ALA A 120 -1.33 8.91 0.58
C ALA A 120 -2.57 9.12 -0.30
N ALA A 121 -2.87 8.17 -1.19
CA ALA A 121 -4.05 8.25 -2.04
C ALA A 121 -5.35 8.16 -1.23
N ALA A 122 -5.41 7.24 -0.26
CA ALA A 122 -6.54 7.13 0.66
C ALA A 122 -6.72 8.42 1.50
N GLY A 123 -5.62 8.96 2.02
CA GLY A 123 -5.62 10.23 2.74
C GLY A 123 -6.06 11.40 1.85
N TYR A 124 -5.57 11.46 0.61
CA TYR A 124 -5.96 12.48 -0.37
C TYR A 124 -7.44 12.42 -0.68
N ALA A 125 -7.95 11.24 -1.03
CA ALA A 125 -9.35 11.08 -1.39
C ALA A 125 -10.28 11.48 -0.23
N THR A 126 -9.92 11.12 0.99
CA THR A 126 -10.69 11.49 2.20
C THR A 126 -10.62 12.99 2.49
N ALA A 127 -9.44 13.58 2.51
CA ALA A 127 -9.27 15.01 2.79
C ALA A 127 -9.94 15.87 1.72
N ARG A 128 -9.87 15.44 0.46
CA ARG A 128 -10.50 16.12 -0.67
C ARG A 128 -12.01 16.02 -0.63
N ALA A 129 -12.57 14.86 -0.28
CA ALA A 129 -14.00 14.69 -0.04
C ALA A 129 -14.51 15.70 1.01
N VAL A 130 -13.79 15.84 2.13
CA VAL A 130 -14.11 16.79 3.20
C VAL A 130 -13.99 18.24 2.74
N ASP A 131 -12.90 18.62 2.08
CA ASP A 131 -12.67 19.98 1.58
C ASP A 131 -13.73 20.44 0.56
N GLN A 132 -14.13 19.56 -0.35
CA GLN A 132 -15.07 19.92 -1.41
C GLN A 132 -16.53 19.97 -0.97
N HIS A 133 -16.89 19.19 0.05
CA HIS A 133 -18.29 18.92 0.37
C HIS A 133 -18.67 19.22 1.83
N SER A 134 -17.78 19.87 2.59
CA SER A 134 -18.08 20.38 3.93
C SER A 134 -18.06 21.90 3.91
N GLU A 135 -19.19 22.53 4.23
CA GLU A 135 -19.25 24.00 4.37
C GLU A 135 -18.33 24.55 5.49
N LYS A 136 -17.89 23.68 6.43
CA LYS A 136 -17.09 24.06 7.60
C LYS A 136 -15.59 23.94 7.38
N VAL A 137 -15.15 23.21 6.36
CA VAL A 137 -13.75 22.84 6.18
C VAL A 137 -13.30 23.26 4.79
N PHE A 138 -12.35 24.19 4.75
CA PHE A 138 -11.68 24.60 3.52
C PHE A 138 -10.18 24.34 3.64
N LEU A 139 -9.65 23.54 2.73
CA LEU A 139 -8.24 23.19 2.61
C LEU A 139 -7.67 23.84 1.35
N PRO A 140 -6.89 24.93 1.49
CA PRO A 140 -6.21 25.52 0.35
C PRO A 140 -5.42 24.45 -0.43
N PRO A 141 -5.37 24.49 -1.78
CA PRO A 141 -4.67 23.46 -2.56
C PRO A 141 -3.20 23.29 -2.16
N LYS A 142 -2.54 24.39 -1.74
CA LYS A 142 -1.17 24.38 -1.23
C LYS A 142 -1.03 23.66 0.12
N PHE A 143 -2.09 23.64 0.92
CA PHE A 143 -2.14 23.01 2.23
C PHE A 143 -2.54 21.54 2.17
N MET A 144 -3.29 21.13 1.13
CA MET A 144 -3.63 19.72 0.88
C MET A 144 -2.38 18.83 0.87
N GLY A 145 -1.34 19.22 0.13
CA GLY A 145 -0.09 18.45 0.09
C GLY A 145 0.58 18.31 1.45
N VAL A 146 0.49 19.33 2.31
CA VAL A 146 1.03 19.27 3.68
C VAL A 146 0.24 18.29 4.53
N ILE A 147 -1.09 18.31 4.46
CA ILE A 147 -1.94 17.35 5.17
C ILE A 147 -1.64 15.92 4.73
N ILE A 148 -1.46 15.68 3.43
CA ILE A 148 -1.15 14.35 2.92
C ILE A 148 0.21 13.88 3.42
N LEU A 149 1.22 14.76 3.39
CA LEU A 149 2.53 14.43 3.91
C LEU A 149 2.47 14.10 5.41
N LEU A 150 1.79 14.91 6.22
CA LEU A 150 1.62 14.67 7.66
C LEU A 150 0.84 13.38 7.94
N PHE A 151 -0.22 13.11 7.18
CA PHE A 151 -1.01 11.90 7.29
C PHE A 151 -0.15 10.65 7.04
N VAL A 152 0.63 10.65 5.95
CA VAL A 152 1.52 9.53 5.62
C VAL A 152 2.63 9.38 6.64
N LEU A 153 3.24 10.47 7.11
CA LEU A 153 4.27 10.42 8.15
C LEU A 153 3.72 9.88 9.48
N ALA A 154 2.52 10.30 9.87
CA ALA A 154 1.85 9.76 11.06
C ALA A 154 1.57 8.26 10.90
N PHE A 155 1.06 7.84 9.74
CA PHE A 155 0.83 6.42 9.45
C PHE A 155 2.13 5.63 9.43
N ALA A 156 3.21 6.17 8.85
CA ALA A 156 4.53 5.55 8.84
C ALA A 156 5.03 5.29 10.26
N VAL A 157 4.96 6.28 11.16
CA VAL A 157 5.33 6.09 12.57
C VAL A 157 4.48 5.02 13.24
N VAL A 158 3.17 5.00 13.00
CA VAL A 158 2.28 3.96 13.53
C VAL A 158 2.67 2.58 13.01
N TRP A 159 3.01 2.47 11.73
CA TRP A 159 3.44 1.22 11.10
C TRP A 159 4.72 0.68 11.76
N GLU A 160 5.76 1.50 11.90
CA GLU A 160 7.02 1.13 12.55
C GLU A 160 6.80 0.67 14.00
N LEU A 161 5.92 1.34 14.74
CA LEU A 161 5.58 0.96 16.11
C LEU A 161 4.83 -0.38 16.16
N LEU A 162 4.00 -0.70 15.16
CA LEU A 162 3.34 -2.00 15.05
C LEU A 162 4.36 -3.11 14.78
N GLU A 163 5.31 -2.89 13.88
CA GLU A 163 6.37 -3.86 13.59
C GLU A 163 7.26 -4.11 14.82
N PHE A 164 7.68 -3.04 15.49
CA PHE A 164 8.41 -3.13 16.76
C PHE A 164 7.61 -3.91 17.80
N GLY A 165 6.33 -3.56 17.99
CA GLY A 165 5.46 -4.21 18.96
C GLY A 165 5.25 -5.70 18.68
N ILE A 166 5.08 -6.08 17.41
CA ILE A 166 4.96 -7.48 16.99
C ILE A 166 6.27 -8.23 17.22
N GLY A 167 7.42 -7.60 16.94
CA GLY A 167 8.75 -8.19 17.21
C GLY A 167 9.00 -8.43 18.71
N VAL A 168 8.62 -7.47 19.55
CA VAL A 168 8.69 -7.61 21.02
C VAL A 168 7.77 -8.74 21.48
N ALA A 169 6.52 -8.76 21.04
CA ALA A 169 5.58 -9.82 21.39
C ALA A 169 6.09 -11.20 20.96
N ALA A 170 6.65 -11.32 19.76
CA ALA A 170 7.21 -12.58 19.27
C ALA A 170 8.36 -13.08 20.17
N THR A 171 9.21 -12.17 20.64
CA THR A 171 10.31 -12.48 21.57
C THR A 171 9.76 -12.97 22.92
N GLU A 172 8.77 -12.27 23.47
CA GLU A 172 8.16 -12.62 24.76
C GLU A 172 7.42 -13.97 24.72
N PHE A 173 6.73 -14.27 23.62
CA PHE A 173 6.01 -15.54 23.44
C PHE A 173 6.88 -16.67 22.87
N GLY A 174 8.16 -16.41 22.58
CA GLY A 174 9.08 -17.39 21.99
C GLY A 174 8.66 -17.87 20.59
N THR A 175 7.91 -17.05 19.85
CA THR A 175 7.45 -17.35 18.49
C THR A 175 8.35 -16.71 17.44
N ALA A 176 8.35 -17.22 16.22
CA ALA A 176 9.01 -16.55 15.10
C ALA A 176 8.33 -15.18 14.84
N SER A 177 9.12 -14.13 14.62
CA SER A 177 8.55 -12.83 14.28
C SER A 177 7.84 -12.88 12.92
N VAL A 178 6.72 -12.17 12.84
CA VAL A 178 5.89 -12.08 11.63
C VAL A 178 6.29 -10.86 10.79
N LEU A 179 6.71 -9.78 11.45
CA LEU A 179 7.24 -8.55 10.85
C LEU A 179 8.55 -8.21 11.55
N THR A 180 9.59 -7.87 10.78
CA THR A 180 10.93 -7.66 11.34
C THR A 180 11.33 -6.22 11.15
N GLN A 181 11.50 -5.50 12.25
CA GLN A 181 12.18 -4.21 12.23
C GLN A 181 13.70 -4.45 12.25
N TYR A 182 14.42 -3.93 11.26
CA TYR A 182 15.87 -4.16 11.14
C TYR A 182 16.72 -3.16 11.93
N GLY A 183 16.14 -2.03 12.34
CA GLY A 183 16.74 -1.11 13.30
C GLY A 183 16.39 0.36 13.05
N VAL A 184 16.89 1.26 13.90
CA VAL A 184 16.54 2.70 13.84
C VAL A 184 16.97 3.37 12.54
N TYR A 185 18.13 2.99 11.98
CA TYR A 185 18.59 3.56 10.72
C TYR A 185 17.72 3.14 9.54
N ASP A 186 17.18 1.93 9.59
CA ASP A 186 16.23 1.40 8.60
C ASP A 186 14.91 2.17 8.67
N THR A 187 14.31 2.25 9.87
CA THR A 187 13.12 3.07 10.15
C THR A 187 13.25 4.52 9.64
N LEU A 188 14.43 5.14 9.78
CA LEU A 188 14.65 6.49 9.25
C LEU A 188 14.62 6.54 7.73
N LYS A 189 15.16 5.52 7.04
CA LYS A 189 15.04 5.39 5.59
C LYS A 189 13.60 5.10 5.20
N ASP A 190 12.87 4.28 5.94
CA ASP A 190 11.47 3.96 5.63
C ASP A 190 10.62 5.21 5.69
N VAL A 191 10.77 6.04 6.71
CA VAL A 191 10.13 7.36 6.78
C VAL A 191 10.52 8.26 5.60
N LEU A 192 11.79 8.23 5.15
CA LEU A 192 12.24 8.98 3.98
C LEU A 192 11.54 8.50 2.70
N TYR A 193 11.52 7.19 2.43
CA TYR A 193 10.88 6.62 1.24
C TYR A 193 9.36 6.75 1.29
N ASN A 194 8.76 6.62 2.48
CA ASN A 194 7.36 6.91 2.72
C ASN A 194 7.03 8.36 2.32
N SER A 195 7.91 9.32 2.66
CA SER A 195 7.77 10.72 2.25
C SER A 195 7.85 10.92 0.73
N VAL A 196 8.71 10.17 0.03
CA VAL A 196 8.78 10.21 -1.43
C VAL A 196 7.45 9.79 -2.06
N GLY A 197 6.88 8.66 -1.61
CA GLY A 197 5.56 8.21 -2.06
C GLY A 197 4.45 9.22 -1.77
N ALA A 198 4.48 9.85 -0.59
CA ALA A 198 3.55 10.91 -0.22
C ALA A 198 3.65 12.14 -1.14
N VAL A 199 4.86 12.60 -1.44
CA VAL A 199 5.09 13.76 -2.31
C VAL A 199 4.61 13.50 -3.74
N ILE A 200 4.87 12.30 -4.28
CA ILE A 200 4.37 11.89 -5.61
C ILE A 200 2.84 12.05 -5.65
N VAL A 201 2.14 11.56 -4.64
CA VAL A 201 0.67 11.64 -4.60
C VAL A 201 0.17 13.04 -4.26
N ALA A 202 0.86 13.80 -3.42
CA ALA A 202 0.51 15.19 -3.15
C ALA A 202 0.56 16.06 -4.42
N VAL A 203 1.48 15.76 -5.34
CA VAL A 203 1.64 16.50 -6.60
C VAL A 203 0.65 16.01 -7.68
N TRP A 204 0.41 14.70 -7.79
CA TRP A 204 -0.37 14.12 -8.90
C TRP A 204 -1.71 13.47 -8.52
N GLY A 205 -2.03 13.36 -7.23
CA GLY A 205 -3.20 12.63 -6.72
C GLY A 205 -4.54 13.18 -7.22
N GLY A 206 -4.64 14.51 -7.34
CA GLY A 206 -5.84 15.17 -7.89
C GLY A 206 -6.14 14.85 -9.36
N VAL A 207 -5.27 14.15 -10.08
CA VAL A 207 -5.56 13.66 -11.44
C VAL A 207 -6.33 12.34 -11.43
N TYR A 208 -6.12 11.51 -10.41
CA TYR A 208 -6.61 10.12 -10.39
C TYR A 208 -7.66 9.84 -9.32
N LEU A 209 -7.84 10.74 -8.35
CA LEU A 209 -8.61 10.46 -7.14
C LEU A 209 -9.89 11.29 -7.02
N ASN A 210 -10.22 12.16 -7.98
CA ASN A 210 -11.41 13.02 -7.90
C ASN A 210 -12.70 12.19 -7.85
N ASP A 211 -12.88 11.25 -8.79
CA ASP A 211 -14.10 10.42 -8.87
C ASP A 211 -14.36 9.65 -7.55
N ILE A 212 -13.29 9.19 -6.89
CA ILE A 212 -13.39 8.50 -5.60
C ILE A 212 -13.62 9.48 -4.45
N SER A 213 -13.02 10.67 -4.49
CA SER A 213 -13.25 11.70 -3.48
C SER A 213 -14.72 12.14 -3.46
N ASP A 214 -15.30 12.34 -4.65
CA ASP A 214 -16.71 12.72 -4.81
C ASP A 214 -17.63 11.61 -4.29
N ALA A 215 -17.36 10.35 -4.64
CA ALA A 215 -18.13 9.20 -4.14
C ALA A 215 -18.01 9.00 -2.61
N ILE A 216 -16.82 9.24 -2.03
CA ILE A 216 -16.63 9.21 -0.56
C ILE A 216 -17.48 10.30 0.10
N ALA A 217 -17.53 11.50 -0.46
CA ALA A 217 -18.30 12.60 0.11
C ALA A 217 -19.79 12.30 0.15
N GLU A 218 -20.34 11.78 -0.94
CA GLU A 218 -21.75 11.36 -1.02
C GLU A 218 -22.09 10.32 0.05
N ARG A 219 -21.20 9.34 0.26
CA ARG A 219 -21.38 8.30 1.27
C ARG A 219 -21.28 8.79 2.71
N LEU A 220 -20.47 9.82 2.96
CA LEU A 220 -20.32 10.42 4.29
C LEU A 220 -21.39 11.48 4.60
N GLY A 221 -22.29 11.77 3.65
CA GLY A 221 -23.33 12.79 3.83
C GLY A 221 -22.77 14.19 3.99
N LEU A 222 -21.59 14.44 3.40
CA LEU A 222 -20.98 15.75 3.35
C LEU A 222 -21.73 16.56 2.28
N ASN A 223 -22.52 17.53 2.73
CA ASN A 223 -23.24 18.49 1.90
C ASN A 223 -22.93 19.91 2.38
#